data_AF-A0A3A1WJX9-F1
#
_entry.id   AF-A0A3A1WJX9-F1
#
_cell.length_a   1.000
_cell.length_b   1.000
_cell.length_c   1.000
_cell.angle_alpha   90.00
_cell.angle_beta   90.00
_cell.angle_gamma   90.00
#
_symmetry.space_group_name_H-M   'P 1'
#
loop_
_entity.id
_entity.type
_entity.pdbx_description
1 polymer ?
#
loop_
_entity_poly.entity_id
_entity_poly.type
_entity_poly.pdbx_seq_one_letter_code
_entity_poly.pdbx_strand_id
1 'polypeptide(L)'
;MTSSAFDRDTFAEWIVAQGGTVQPGTNEWEVLRYRTSSNETGVVYRNKKGELSYTERSRADLAKFLADTNFAPAERVNRLKAEWTAKTRAILLERDGPGCVFCGQFLDRGELRPTIEHFHALAKTGNNHPDNLALACEGCNGAVGNDPVVKKIAFRDHVRSLIADVPPWQVVDTRALATAKIGVPA
;
A
#
# COMPACT_ATOMS: atom_id res chain seq x y z
N MET A 1 7.65 24.61 15.63
CA MET A 1 8.71 23.79 15.00
C MET A 1 8.61 22.42 15.64
N THR A 2 7.98 21.48 14.95
CA THR A 2 7.68 20.14 15.46
C THR A 2 8.99 19.39 15.68
N SER A 3 9.28 19.09 16.94
CA SER A 3 10.34 18.18 17.35
C SER A 3 10.14 16.85 16.61
N SER A 4 10.90 16.61 15.55
CA SER A 4 11.01 15.27 14.95
C SER A 4 11.69 14.38 15.97
N ALA A 5 10.88 13.79 16.86
CA ALA A 5 11.36 12.91 17.90
C ALA A 5 12.13 11.76 17.27
N PHE A 6 13.33 11.49 17.80
CA PHE A 6 14.10 10.32 17.44
C PHE A 6 13.26 9.06 17.69
N ASP A 7 12.83 8.40 16.62
CA ASP A 7 12.24 7.08 16.65
C ASP A 7 13.36 6.05 16.47
N ARG A 8 13.69 5.35 17.56
CA ARG A 8 14.76 4.36 17.62
C ARG A 8 14.57 3.26 16.58
N ASP A 9 13.35 2.78 16.39
CA ASP A 9 13.09 1.61 15.56
C ASP A 9 13.17 1.99 14.08
N THR A 10 12.53 3.10 13.70
CA THR A 10 12.64 3.62 12.32
C THR A 10 14.09 3.96 11.96
N PHE A 11 14.87 4.53 12.89
CA PHE A 11 16.29 4.80 12.66
C PHE A 11 17.13 3.52 12.55
N ALA A 12 16.85 2.50 13.36
CA ALA A 12 17.52 1.21 13.28
C ALA A 12 17.25 0.50 11.94
N GLU A 13 16.01 0.53 11.46
CA GLU A 13 15.63 0.03 10.14
C GLU A 13 16.35 0.78 9.02
N TRP A 14 16.50 2.11 9.15
CA TRP A 14 17.28 2.92 8.20
C TRP A 14 18.73 2.46 8.13
N ILE A 15 19.38 2.24 9.28
CA ILE A 15 20.75 1.74 9.33
C ILE A 15 20.88 0.39 8.59
N VAL A 16 19.95 -0.54 8.80
CA VAL A 16 19.95 -1.84 8.11
C VAL A 16 19.77 -1.66 6.60
N ALA A 17 18.87 -0.76 6.18
CA ALA A 17 18.65 -0.45 4.76
C ALA A 17 19.88 0.16 4.08
N GLN A 18 20.73 0.89 4.82
CA GLN A 18 22.04 1.39 4.34
C GLN A 18 23.15 0.32 4.36
N GLY A 19 22.81 -0.95 4.65
CA GLY A 19 23.76 -2.07 4.73
C GLY A 19 24.48 -2.19 6.08
N GLY A 20 23.99 -1.52 7.12
CA GLY A 20 24.47 -1.66 8.48
C GLY A 20 23.86 -2.85 9.23
N THR A 21 24.30 -3.08 10.47
CA THR A 21 23.78 -4.12 11.36
C THR A 21 23.56 -3.57 12.76
N VAL A 22 22.42 -3.90 13.37
CA VAL A 22 22.11 -3.51 14.75
C VAL A 22 22.73 -4.53 15.72
N GLN A 23 23.30 -4.04 16.81
CA GLN A 23 23.98 -4.84 17.83
C GLN A 23 23.30 -4.67 19.20
N PRO A 24 23.43 -5.66 20.10
CA PRO A 24 23.06 -5.48 21.50
C PRO A 24 23.84 -4.32 22.13
N GLY A 25 23.19 -3.56 23.00
CA GLY A 25 23.87 -2.58 23.84
C GLY A 25 24.84 -3.27 24.80
N THR A 26 25.96 -2.62 25.11
CA THR A 26 26.96 -3.13 26.06
C THR A 26 26.70 -2.69 27.50
N ASN A 27 25.77 -1.77 27.70
CA ASN A 27 25.33 -1.27 29.00
C ASN A 27 23.87 -0.76 28.87
N GLU A 28 23.22 -0.53 30.01
CA GLU A 28 21.80 -0.11 30.07
C GLU A 28 21.51 1.28 29.50
N TRP A 29 22.55 2.10 29.31
CA TRP A 29 22.42 3.45 28.78
C TRP A 29 22.47 3.48 27.25
N GLU A 30 22.93 2.39 26.60
CA GLU A 30 22.93 2.25 25.14
C GLU A 30 21.52 1.90 24.63
N VAL A 31 20.84 2.88 24.05
CA VAL A 31 19.51 2.71 23.44
C VAL A 31 19.58 2.05 22.08
N LEU A 32 20.66 2.34 21.34
CA LEU A 32 20.91 1.73 20.04
C LEU A 32 22.41 1.66 19.81
N ARG A 33 22.91 0.45 19.52
CA ARG A 33 24.26 0.20 19.04
C ARG A 33 24.17 -0.42 17.65
N TYR A 34 24.98 0.02 16.71
CA TYR A 34 25.00 -0.55 15.36
C TYR A 34 26.38 -0.41 14.71
N ARG A 35 26.60 -1.19 13.66
CA ARG A 35 27.69 -0.97 12.71
C ARG A 35 27.17 -0.50 11.36
N THR A 36 27.87 0.43 10.76
CA THR A 36 27.64 0.87 9.38
C THR A 36 28.16 -0.19 8.40
N SER A 37 27.82 -0.04 7.12
CA SER A 37 28.40 -0.84 6.03
C SER A 37 29.93 -0.68 5.91
N SER A 38 30.47 0.45 6.36
CA SER A 38 31.91 0.71 6.51
C SER A 38 32.54 0.09 7.76
N ASN A 39 31.78 -0.69 8.54
CA ASN A 39 32.22 -1.33 9.80
C ASN A 39 32.57 -0.34 10.93
N GLU A 40 32.14 0.91 10.85
CA GLU A 40 32.23 1.89 11.94
C GLU A 40 31.10 1.67 12.95
N THR A 41 31.34 1.96 14.24
CA THR A 41 30.33 1.76 15.29
C THR A 41 29.64 3.07 15.65
N GLY A 42 28.31 3.08 15.56
CA GLY A 42 27.45 4.16 16.04
C GLY A 42 26.73 3.75 17.33
N VAL A 43 26.62 4.67 18.29
CA VAL A 43 25.91 4.42 19.54
C VAL A 43 25.04 5.63 19.91
N VAL A 44 23.80 5.36 20.30
CA VAL A 44 22.87 6.34 20.87
C VAL A 44 22.69 6.00 22.34
N TYR A 45 22.98 6.95 23.20
CA TYR A 45 22.85 6.82 24.64
C TYR A 45 21.61 7.54 25.14
N ARG A 46 21.10 7.11 26.29
CA ARG A 46 20.10 7.83 27.08
C ARG A 46 20.65 8.03 28.48
N ASN A 47 20.51 9.23 29.04
CA ASN A 47 20.90 9.50 30.41
C ASN A 47 19.78 9.15 31.41
N LYS A 48 20.07 9.25 32.71
CA LYS A 48 19.09 9.00 33.79
C LYS A 48 17.83 9.86 33.73
N LYS A 49 17.89 11.04 33.09
CA LYS A 49 16.77 11.97 32.91
C LYS A 49 15.96 11.69 31.64
N GLY A 50 16.34 10.68 30.85
CA GLY A 50 15.68 10.32 29.60
C GLY A 50 16.19 11.09 28.37
N GLU A 51 17.18 11.98 28.51
CA GLU A 51 17.72 12.73 27.38
C GLU A 51 18.66 11.87 26.55
N LEU A 52 18.59 12.02 25.24
CA LEU A 52 19.43 11.28 24.30
C LEU A 52 20.75 12.01 24.04
N SER A 53 21.82 11.24 23.91
CA SER A 53 23.12 11.73 23.43
C SER A 53 23.68 10.79 22.37
N TYR A 54 24.53 11.34 21.51
CA TYR A 54 24.97 10.68 20.28
C TYR A 54 26.49 10.72 20.19
N THR A 55 27.10 9.58 19.84
CA THR A 55 28.48 9.55 19.37
C THR A 55 28.62 10.38 18.08
N GLU A 56 29.85 10.72 17.70
CA GLU A 56 30.09 11.46 16.46
C GLU A 56 29.48 10.74 15.24
N ARG A 57 29.71 9.43 15.15
CA ARG A 57 29.14 8.56 14.11
C ARG A 57 27.61 8.59 14.12
N SER A 58 26.96 8.39 15.27
CA SER A 58 25.49 8.35 15.32
C SER A 58 24.84 9.70 15.11
N ARG A 59 25.52 10.80 15.47
CA ARG A 59 25.07 12.15 15.11
C ARG A 59 25.10 12.37 13.60
N ALA A 60 26.18 11.97 12.93
CA ALA A 60 26.30 12.09 11.47
C ALA A 60 25.27 11.23 10.72
N ASP A 61 25.02 10.02 11.21
CA ASP A 61 24.00 9.12 10.63
C ASP A 61 22.58 9.62 10.87
N LEU A 62 22.29 10.14 12.07
CA LEU A 62 20.99 10.75 12.36
C LEU A 62 20.71 11.93 11.44
N ALA A 63 21.71 12.77 11.16
CA ALA A 63 21.56 13.88 10.22
C ALA A 63 21.23 13.40 8.81
N LYS A 64 21.86 12.31 8.34
CA LYS A 64 21.55 11.69 7.05
C LYS A 64 20.14 11.09 7.03
N PHE A 65 19.74 10.38 8.08
CA PHE A 65 18.39 9.84 8.22
C PHE A 65 17.32 10.92 8.17
N LEU A 66 17.51 12.02 8.91
CA LEU A 66 16.58 13.15 8.91
C LEU A 66 16.53 13.88 7.56
N ALA A 67 17.60 13.81 6.77
CA ALA A 67 17.65 14.36 5.41
C ALA A 67 17.13 13.38 4.34
N ASP A 68 17.02 12.10 4.65
CA ASP A 68 16.57 11.05 3.72
C ASP A 68 15.05 10.99 3.66
N THR A 69 14.47 11.86 2.83
CA THR A 69 13.01 11.95 2.64
C THR A 69 12.42 10.74 1.90
N ASN A 70 13.26 9.88 1.32
CA ASN A 70 12.82 8.73 0.52
C ASN A 70 12.79 7.44 1.32
N PHE A 71 13.36 7.43 2.51
CA PHE A 71 13.32 6.26 3.36
C PHE A 71 11.95 6.11 4.04
N ALA A 72 11.27 5.03 3.69
CA ALA A 72 10.23 4.46 4.50
C ALA A 72 10.57 2.97 4.71
N PRO A 73 10.68 2.49 5.96
CA PRO A 73 10.98 1.10 6.22
C PRO A 73 10.00 0.19 5.47
N ALA A 74 10.51 -0.82 4.74
CA ALA A 74 9.67 -1.65 3.89
C ALA A 74 8.52 -2.32 4.68
N GLU A 75 8.78 -2.76 5.91
CA GLU A 75 7.76 -3.29 6.80
C GLU A 75 6.72 -2.24 7.20
N ARG A 76 7.15 -1.02 7.52
CA ARG A 76 6.26 0.11 7.79
C ARG A 76 5.40 0.45 6.58
N VAL A 77 5.98 0.51 5.38
CA VAL A 77 5.24 0.76 4.13
C VAL A 77 4.21 -0.35 3.88
N ASN A 78 4.62 -1.62 4.04
CA ASN A 78 3.73 -2.75 3.87
C ASN A 78 2.58 -2.74 4.87
N ARG A 79 2.86 -2.41 6.14
CA ARG A 79 1.84 -2.26 7.19
C ARG A 79 0.86 -1.14 6.85
N LEU A 80 1.35 0.06 6.52
CA LEU A 80 0.51 1.19 6.16
C LEU A 80 -0.34 0.90 4.91
N LYS A 81 0.22 0.18 3.93
CA LYS A 81 -0.51 -0.25 2.74
C LYS A 81 -1.60 -1.27 3.09
N ALA A 82 -1.31 -2.23 3.97
CA ALA A 82 -2.28 -3.22 4.44
C ALA A 82 -3.42 -2.54 5.22
N GLU A 83 -3.09 -1.62 6.13
CA GLU A 83 -4.06 -0.81 6.89
C GLU A 83 -4.93 0.04 5.95
N TRP A 84 -4.33 0.74 4.99
CA TRP A 84 -5.05 1.51 3.98
C TRP A 84 -5.99 0.61 3.17
N THR A 85 -5.51 -0.55 2.74
CA THR A 85 -6.30 -1.51 1.95
C THR A 85 -7.49 -2.02 2.76
N ALA A 86 -7.27 -2.40 4.02
CA ALA A 86 -8.32 -2.88 4.91
C ALA A 86 -9.39 -1.81 5.16
N LYS A 87 -8.97 -0.59 5.52
CA LYS A 87 -9.87 0.55 5.75
C LYS A 87 -10.66 0.91 4.50
N THR A 88 -9.99 0.98 3.35
CA THR A 88 -10.62 1.33 2.08
C THR A 88 -11.64 0.27 1.67
N ARG A 89 -11.31 -1.03 1.80
CA ARG A 89 -12.27 -2.11 1.54
C ARG A 89 -13.50 -2.03 2.44
N ALA A 90 -13.33 -1.75 3.73
CA ALA A 90 -14.45 -1.60 4.65
C ALA A 90 -15.41 -0.49 4.21
N ILE A 91 -14.87 0.69 3.85
CA ILE A 91 -15.66 1.82 3.34
C ILE A 91 -16.42 1.43 2.06
N LEU A 92 -15.75 0.77 1.12
CA LEU A 92 -16.37 0.39 -0.15
C LEU A 92 -17.44 -0.70 0.03
N LEU A 93 -17.22 -1.66 0.94
CA LEU A 93 -18.22 -2.67 1.29
C LEU A 93 -19.47 -2.05 1.91
N GLU A 94 -19.30 -1.07 2.80
CA GLU A 94 -20.41 -0.36 3.43
C GLU A 94 -21.21 0.46 2.40
N ARG A 95 -20.52 1.15 1.48
CA ARG A 95 -21.14 2.02 0.47
C ARG A 95 -21.79 1.23 -0.68
N ASP A 96 -21.09 0.23 -1.22
CA ASP A 96 -21.42 -0.41 -2.49
C ASP A 96 -21.88 -1.88 -2.35
N GLY A 97 -21.67 -2.49 -1.18
CA GLY A 97 -21.89 -3.92 -0.95
C GLY A 97 -20.73 -4.81 -1.45
N PRO A 98 -20.89 -6.14 -1.37
CA PRO A 98 -19.82 -7.10 -1.66
C PRO A 98 -19.63 -7.42 -3.15
N GLY A 99 -20.41 -6.79 -4.04
CA GLY A 99 -20.38 -7.06 -5.47
C GLY A 99 -19.20 -6.40 -6.18
N CYS A 100 -18.63 -7.09 -7.16
CA CYS A 100 -17.72 -6.48 -8.13
C CYS A 100 -18.47 -5.37 -8.91
N VAL A 101 -17.89 -4.18 -8.99
CA VAL A 101 -18.51 -3.03 -9.69
C VAL A 101 -18.82 -3.33 -11.16
N PHE A 102 -18.01 -4.18 -11.79
CA PHE A 102 -18.18 -4.58 -13.19
C PHE A 102 -19.22 -5.70 -13.34
N CYS A 103 -18.91 -6.91 -12.89
CA CYS A 103 -19.77 -8.08 -13.12
C CYS A 103 -20.87 -8.29 -12.09
N GLY A 104 -20.88 -7.56 -10.97
CA GLY A 104 -21.88 -7.71 -9.91
C GLY A 104 -21.71 -8.95 -9.02
N GLN A 105 -20.75 -9.83 -9.32
CA GLN A 105 -20.53 -11.05 -8.53
C GLN A 105 -19.95 -10.77 -7.15
N PHE A 106 -20.35 -11.57 -6.17
CA PHE A 106 -19.94 -11.41 -4.78
C PHE A 106 -18.47 -11.77 -4.56
N LEU A 107 -17.76 -10.89 -3.87
CA LEU A 107 -16.33 -10.97 -3.60
C LEU A 107 -16.00 -11.52 -2.20
N ASP A 108 -17.00 -11.68 -1.33
CA ASP A 108 -16.87 -12.13 0.06
C ASP A 108 -16.96 -13.66 0.22
N ARG A 109 -17.27 -14.39 -0.86
CA ARG A 109 -17.38 -15.86 -0.89
C ARG A 109 -16.06 -16.61 -1.04
N GLY A 110 -14.97 -15.91 -1.35
CA GLY A 110 -13.64 -16.50 -1.56
C GLY A 110 -13.41 -17.12 -2.94
N GLU A 111 -14.41 -17.14 -3.82
CA GLU A 111 -14.31 -17.68 -5.19
C GLU A 111 -13.64 -16.71 -6.17
N LEU A 112 -13.70 -15.40 -5.89
CA LEU A 112 -13.07 -14.34 -6.66
C LEU A 112 -12.08 -13.57 -5.80
N ARG A 113 -10.92 -13.21 -6.37
CA ARG A 113 -9.93 -12.36 -5.69
C ARG A 113 -10.39 -10.89 -5.70
N PRO A 114 -10.69 -10.27 -4.54
CA PRO A 114 -11.09 -8.87 -4.46
C PRO A 114 -9.90 -7.93 -4.66
N THR A 115 -10.13 -6.87 -5.43
CA THR A 115 -9.20 -5.77 -5.68
C THR A 115 -9.92 -4.44 -5.48
N ILE A 116 -9.16 -3.35 -5.40
CA ILE A 116 -9.69 -1.99 -5.43
C ILE A 116 -9.35 -1.43 -6.81
N GLU A 117 -10.36 -0.95 -7.51
CA GLU A 117 -10.22 -0.32 -8.81
C GLU A 117 -10.33 1.20 -8.69
N HIS A 118 -9.51 1.91 -9.48
CA HIS A 118 -9.62 3.35 -9.67
C HIS A 118 -10.43 3.64 -10.94
N PHE A 119 -11.57 4.31 -10.84
CA PHE A 119 -12.32 4.72 -12.03
C PHE A 119 -11.48 5.63 -12.93
N HIS A 120 -10.98 6.73 -12.37
CA HIS A 120 -9.96 7.55 -12.99
C HIS A 120 -8.58 7.04 -12.55
N ALA A 121 -7.84 6.44 -13.48
CA ALA A 121 -6.59 5.74 -13.18
C ALA A 121 -5.52 6.68 -12.60
N LEU A 122 -4.76 6.22 -11.60
CA LEU A 122 -3.67 7.01 -10.98
C LEU A 122 -2.65 7.51 -12.01
N ALA A 123 -2.30 6.67 -13.00
CA ALA A 123 -1.39 7.04 -14.08
C ALA A 123 -1.90 8.19 -14.98
N LYS A 124 -3.19 8.52 -14.88
CA LYS A 124 -3.88 9.55 -15.65
C LYS A 124 -4.44 10.67 -14.77
N THR A 125 -3.79 10.97 -13.63
CA THR A 125 -4.19 11.99 -12.63
C THR A 125 -5.36 11.60 -11.71
N GLY A 126 -5.69 10.32 -11.63
CA GLY A 126 -6.55 9.77 -10.58
C GLY A 126 -6.06 10.03 -9.16
N ASN A 127 -6.96 9.96 -8.19
CA ASN A 127 -6.64 10.08 -6.76
C ASN A 127 -7.12 8.85 -5.97
N ASN A 128 -6.67 8.73 -4.72
CA ASN A 128 -7.07 7.66 -3.80
C ASN A 128 -8.29 8.04 -2.93
N HIS A 129 -9.07 9.05 -3.34
CA HIS A 129 -10.31 9.39 -2.63
C HIS A 129 -11.33 8.26 -2.81
N PRO A 130 -12.08 7.85 -1.77
CA PRO A 130 -13.06 6.77 -1.88
C PRO A 130 -14.05 6.92 -3.05
N ASP A 131 -14.40 8.14 -3.45
CA ASP A 131 -15.30 8.41 -4.59
C ASP A 131 -14.73 7.99 -5.95
N ASN A 132 -13.40 7.87 -6.05
CA ASN A 132 -12.72 7.36 -7.25
C ASN A 132 -12.48 5.85 -7.19
N LEU A 133 -12.83 5.19 -6.08
CA LEU A 133 -12.51 3.79 -5.82
C LEU A 133 -13.77 2.93 -5.84
N ALA A 134 -13.63 1.69 -6.29
CA ALA A 134 -14.68 0.67 -6.19
C ALA A 134 -14.08 -0.73 -6.01
N LEU A 135 -14.88 -1.66 -5.48
CA LEU A 135 -14.48 -3.06 -5.41
C LEU A 135 -14.59 -3.72 -6.78
N ALA A 136 -13.58 -4.50 -7.16
CA ALA A 136 -13.58 -5.25 -8.40
C ALA A 136 -12.92 -6.61 -8.21
N CYS A 137 -13.38 -7.63 -8.95
CA CYS A 137 -12.61 -8.87 -9.05
C CYS A 137 -11.36 -8.65 -9.89
N GLU A 138 -10.28 -9.41 -9.61
CA GLU A 138 -9.02 -9.33 -10.35
C GLU A 138 -9.21 -9.52 -11.86
N GLY A 139 -10.17 -10.37 -12.28
CA GLY A 139 -10.50 -10.60 -13.69
C GLY A 139 -10.97 -9.35 -14.41
N CYS A 140 -12.03 -8.71 -13.89
CA CYS A 140 -12.58 -7.49 -14.47
C CYS A 140 -11.61 -6.30 -14.35
N ASN A 141 -10.95 -6.14 -13.20
CA ASN A 141 -9.98 -5.06 -12.99
C ASN A 141 -8.81 -5.16 -14.00
N GLY A 142 -8.26 -6.36 -14.18
CA GLY A 142 -7.22 -6.59 -15.19
C GLY A 142 -7.69 -6.34 -16.63
N ALA A 143 -8.96 -6.62 -16.94
CA ALA A 143 -9.53 -6.40 -18.27
C ALA A 143 -9.64 -4.91 -18.62
N VAL A 144 -10.02 -4.06 -17.67
CA VAL A 144 -10.16 -2.62 -17.91
C VAL A 144 -8.85 -1.85 -17.70
N GLY A 145 -8.00 -2.28 -16.78
CA GLY A 145 -6.71 -1.65 -16.49
C GLY A 145 -6.77 -0.11 -16.37
N ASN A 146 -5.99 0.58 -17.20
CA ASN A 146 -5.91 2.04 -17.20
C ASN A 146 -6.87 2.73 -18.19
N ASP A 147 -7.91 2.03 -18.64
CA ASP A 147 -8.89 2.60 -19.56
C ASP A 147 -9.55 3.88 -19.02
N PRO A 148 -10.01 4.79 -19.89
CA PRO A 148 -10.84 5.91 -19.47
C PRO A 148 -12.14 5.44 -18.80
N VAL A 149 -12.68 6.25 -17.88
CA VAL A 149 -13.92 5.96 -17.14
C VAL A 149 -15.05 5.49 -18.06
N VAL A 150 -15.25 6.15 -19.22
CA VAL A 150 -16.31 5.79 -20.17
C VAL A 150 -16.18 4.36 -20.70
N LYS A 151 -14.97 3.86 -20.94
CA LYS A 151 -14.74 2.48 -21.36
C LYS A 151 -14.99 1.49 -20.23
N LYS A 152 -14.64 1.85 -19.00
CA LYS A 152 -14.92 1.06 -17.79
C LYS A 152 -16.42 0.88 -17.57
N ILE A 153 -17.19 1.94 -17.77
CA ILE A 153 -18.66 1.89 -17.69
C ILE A 153 -19.26 1.05 -18.82
N ALA A 154 -18.81 1.24 -20.07
CA ALA A 154 -19.26 0.41 -21.19
C ALA A 154 -18.95 -1.09 -20.96
N PHE A 155 -17.77 -1.39 -20.42
CA PHE A 155 -17.38 -2.75 -20.03
C PHE A 155 -18.32 -3.34 -18.98
N ARG A 156 -18.61 -2.59 -17.91
CA ARG A 156 -19.58 -3.00 -16.87
C ARG A 156 -20.91 -3.37 -17.51
N ASP A 157 -21.46 -2.45 -18.31
CA ASP A 157 -22.81 -2.60 -18.85
C ASP A 157 -22.88 -3.80 -19.81
N HIS A 158 -21.83 -3.99 -20.62
CA HIS A 158 -21.71 -5.16 -21.49
C HIS A 158 -21.63 -6.47 -20.70
N VAL A 159 -20.72 -6.58 -19.72
CA VAL A 159 -20.57 -7.81 -18.94
C VAL A 159 -21.85 -8.14 -18.22
N ARG A 160 -22.50 -7.15 -17.59
CA ARG A 160 -23.79 -7.36 -16.90
C ARG A 160 -24.88 -7.81 -17.84
N SER A 161 -24.90 -7.34 -19.10
CA SER A 161 -25.87 -7.82 -20.10
C SER A 161 -25.67 -9.30 -20.45
N LEU A 162 -24.42 -9.78 -20.47
CA LEU A 162 -24.09 -11.17 -20.80
C LEU A 162 -24.42 -12.15 -19.66
N ILE A 163 -24.47 -11.67 -18.42
CA ILE A 163 -24.68 -12.49 -17.23
C ILE A 163 -25.94 -12.09 -16.46
N ALA A 164 -26.88 -11.42 -17.10
CA ALA A 164 -28.07 -10.86 -16.46
C ALA A 164 -28.88 -11.90 -15.67
N ASP A 165 -28.91 -13.14 -16.17
CA ASP A 165 -29.64 -14.27 -15.56
C ASP A 165 -28.76 -15.11 -14.63
N VAL A 166 -27.49 -14.76 -14.45
CA VAL A 166 -26.57 -15.47 -13.57
C VAL A 166 -26.64 -14.85 -12.18
N PRO A 167 -26.95 -15.65 -11.14
CA PRO A 167 -26.99 -15.11 -9.81
C PRO A 167 -25.60 -14.62 -9.33
N PRO A 168 -25.53 -13.58 -8.48
CA PRO A 168 -24.26 -13.00 -8.05
C PRO A 168 -23.27 -13.94 -7.36
N TRP A 169 -23.74 -15.07 -6.84
CA TRP A 169 -22.92 -16.09 -6.17
C TRP A 169 -22.41 -17.20 -7.10
N GLN A 170 -22.80 -17.22 -8.38
CA GLN A 170 -22.36 -18.25 -9.32
C GLN A 170 -21.26 -17.71 -10.23
N VAL A 171 -19.99 -17.92 -9.88
CA VAL A 171 -18.85 -17.32 -10.59
C VAL A 171 -18.84 -17.62 -12.10
N VAL A 172 -18.60 -16.56 -12.89
CA VAL A 172 -18.42 -16.62 -14.34
C VAL A 172 -17.04 -16.08 -14.68
N ASP A 173 -16.34 -16.72 -15.62
CA ASP A 173 -15.09 -16.19 -16.14
C ASP A 173 -15.33 -14.95 -17.02
N THR A 174 -15.34 -13.80 -16.37
CA THR A 174 -15.48 -12.50 -17.02
C THR A 174 -14.32 -12.16 -17.97
N ARG A 175 -13.15 -12.78 -17.84
CA ARG A 175 -12.04 -12.57 -18.79
C ARG A 175 -12.40 -13.15 -20.16
N ALA A 176 -13.08 -14.31 -20.18
CA ALA A 176 -13.57 -14.93 -21.41
C ALA A 176 -14.70 -14.13 -22.07
N LEU A 177 -15.48 -13.37 -21.28
CA LEU A 177 -16.52 -12.48 -21.78
C LEU A 177 -15.97 -11.13 -22.29
N ALA A 178 -14.83 -10.69 -21.74
CA ALA A 178 -14.16 -9.42 -22.06
C ALA A 178 -13.41 -9.42 -23.41
N THR A 179 -13.06 -10.58 -23.95
CA THR A 179 -12.29 -10.71 -25.21
C THR A 179 -13.10 -10.34 -26.45
N ALA A 180 -14.42 -10.26 -26.34
CA ALA A 180 -15.26 -9.55 -27.31
C ALA A 180 -15.05 -8.05 -27.12
N LYS A 181 -13.91 -7.51 -27.59
CA LYS A 181 -13.59 -6.08 -27.53
C LYS A 181 -14.80 -5.28 -27.97
N ILE A 182 -15.34 -4.47 -27.06
CA ILE A 182 -16.35 -3.47 -27.36
C ILE A 182 -15.68 -2.47 -28.30
N GLY A 183 -15.96 -2.63 -29.60
CA GLY A 183 -15.61 -1.65 -30.62
C GLY A 183 -16.47 -0.42 -30.40
N VAL A 184 -16.04 0.49 -29.54
CA VAL A 184 -16.60 1.86 -29.50
C VAL A 184 -15.97 2.60 -30.67
N PRO A 185 -16.74 3.03 -31.69
CA PRO A 185 -16.19 3.86 -32.77
C PRO A 185 -15.65 5.17 -32.16
N ALA A 186 -14.52 5.62 -32.71
CA ALA A 186 -13.78 6.80 -32.29
C ALA A 186 -14.62 8.09 -32.38
#